data_AF-A0A2R6G6X0-F1
#
_entry.id   AF-A0A2R6G6X0-F1
#
_cell.length_a   1.000
_cell.length_b   1.000
_cell.length_c   1.000
_cell.angle_alpha   90.00
_cell.angle_beta   90.00
_cell.angle_gamma   90.00
#
_symmetry.space_group_name_H-M   'P 1'
#
loop_
_entity.id
_entity.type
_entity.pdbx_description
1 polymer ?
#
loop_
_entity_poly.entity_id
_entity_poly.type
_entity_poly.pdbx_seq_one_letter_code
_entity_poly.pdbx_strand_id
1 'polypeptide(L)'
;MSGGPISEEFAEELVSTLRTAVGDELRSATYFTRDAYEQVYIRDDLEQSANMAAFVANERLGFQSDQTYGDTELGDYLFTVRAFEYGYLTRAIVGDHGAFVTTDELQVDRFEEVASALREVLREHADEAAAP
;
A
#
# COMPACT_ATOMS: atom_id res chain seq x y z
N MET A 1 -0.01 -20.02 -16.48
CA MET A 1 0.53 -19.17 -15.40
C MET A 1 -0.46 -18.04 -15.26
N SER A 2 -1.28 -18.09 -14.21
CA SER A 2 -2.27 -17.03 -13.98
C SER A 2 -1.48 -15.83 -13.45
N GLY A 3 -1.30 -14.80 -14.27
CA GLY A 3 -0.67 -13.56 -13.81
C GLY A 3 -1.54 -12.98 -12.69
N GLY A 4 -0.92 -12.69 -11.55
CA GLY A 4 -1.56 -11.95 -10.48
C GLY A 4 -1.89 -10.51 -10.92
N PRO A 5 -2.56 -9.71 -10.08
CA PRO A 5 -2.85 -8.31 -10.37
C PRO A 5 -1.60 -7.40 -10.44
N ILE A 6 -0.43 -7.95 -10.12
CA ILE A 6 0.87 -7.30 -10.10
C ILE A 6 1.90 -8.20 -10.79
N SER A 7 2.87 -7.60 -11.50
CA SER A 7 4.01 -8.35 -12.04
C SER A 7 5.01 -8.70 -10.94
N GLU A 8 5.78 -9.77 -11.13
CA GLU A 8 6.85 -10.16 -10.19
C GLU A 8 7.87 -9.02 -10.00
N GLU A 9 8.26 -8.36 -11.09
CA GLU A 9 9.19 -7.22 -11.08
C GLU A 9 8.66 -6.05 -10.23
N PHE A 10 7.39 -5.67 -10.41
CA PHE A 10 6.81 -4.58 -9.65
C PHE A 10 6.58 -4.97 -8.17
N ALA A 11 6.23 -6.23 -7.90
CA ALA A 11 6.14 -6.73 -6.52
C ALA A 11 7.51 -6.66 -5.81
N GLU A 12 8.59 -7.08 -6.48
CA GLU A 12 9.95 -7.01 -5.94
C GLU A 12 10.37 -5.57 -5.67
N GLU A 13 10.11 -4.65 -6.59
CA GLU A 13 10.40 -3.22 -6.43
C GLU A 13 9.63 -2.61 -5.26
N LEU A 14 8.31 -2.85 -5.19
CA LEU A 14 7.47 -2.36 -4.10
C LEU A 14 7.99 -2.83 -2.74
N VAL A 15 8.33 -4.12 -2.63
CA VAL A 15 8.86 -4.68 -1.39
C VAL A 15 10.25 -4.10 -1.06
N SER A 16 11.12 -3.96 -2.06
CA SER A 16 12.45 -3.38 -1.91
C SER A 16 12.37 -1.96 -1.35
N THR A 17 11.58 -1.10 -1.99
CA THR A 17 11.38 0.30 -1.57
C THR A 17 10.81 0.39 -0.15
N LEU A 18 9.82 -0.45 0.16
CA LEU A 18 9.22 -0.49 1.50
C LEU A 18 10.21 -0.94 2.58
N ARG A 19 11.07 -1.92 2.29
CA ARG A 19 12.11 -2.36 3.23
C ARG A 19 13.18 -1.29 3.42
N THR A 20 13.52 -0.51 2.39
CA THR A 20 14.40 0.65 2.53
C THR A 20 13.76 1.74 3.40
N ALA A 21 12.47 2.01 3.23
CA ALA A 21 11.77 3.04 3.99
C ALA A 21 11.52 2.64 5.45
N VAL A 22 11.01 1.44 5.70
CA VAL A 22 10.53 0.97 7.01
C VAL A 22 11.60 0.19 7.79
N GLY A 23 12.48 -0.53 7.09
CA GLY A 23 13.42 -1.47 7.72
C GLY A 23 12.74 -2.73 8.23
N ASP A 24 13.23 -3.24 9.36
CA ASP A 24 12.79 -4.51 9.96
C ASP A 24 11.39 -4.44 10.60
N GLU A 25 10.84 -3.24 10.77
CA GLU A 25 9.49 -3.02 11.29
C GLU A 25 8.39 -3.37 10.26
N LEU A 26 8.76 -3.66 9.00
CA LEU A 26 7.79 -4.08 7.97
C LEU A 26 7.28 -5.48 8.27
N ARG A 27 5.97 -5.61 8.48
CA ARG A 27 5.31 -6.89 8.75
C ARG A 27 4.67 -7.52 7.53
N SER A 28 4.02 -6.70 6.70
CA SER A 28 3.41 -7.16 5.47
C SER A 28 3.22 -5.99 4.49
N ALA A 29 3.15 -6.32 3.20
CA ALA A 29 2.78 -5.40 2.15
C ALA A 29 1.76 -6.08 1.23
N THR A 30 0.70 -5.34 0.91
CA THR A 30 -0.36 -5.82 0.02
C THR A 30 -0.63 -4.77 -1.03
N TYR A 31 -0.57 -5.19 -2.29
CA TYR A 31 -0.97 -4.42 -3.44
C TYR A 31 -2.43 -4.75 -3.78
N PHE A 32 -3.17 -3.75 -4.25
CA PHE A 32 -4.55 -3.93 -4.66
C PHE A 32 -4.95 -2.95 -5.77
N THR A 33 -5.84 -3.40 -6.64
CA THR A 33 -6.63 -2.57 -7.53
C THR A 33 -8.08 -2.55 -7.05
N ARG A 34 -8.99 -1.96 -7.83
CA ARG A 34 -10.43 -2.01 -7.56
C ARG A 34 -10.97 -3.44 -7.48
N ASP A 35 -10.43 -4.33 -8.30
CA ASP A 35 -11.01 -5.66 -8.52
C ASP A 35 -10.15 -6.78 -7.94
N ALA A 36 -8.82 -6.65 -7.95
CA ALA A 36 -7.90 -7.70 -7.51
C ALA A 36 -6.89 -7.23 -6.45
N TYR A 37 -6.26 -8.16 -5.76
CA TYR A 37 -5.23 -7.87 -4.75
C TYR A 37 -4.24 -9.02 -4.63
N GLU A 38 -3.06 -8.70 -4.13
CA GLU A 38 -2.00 -9.66 -3.87
C GLU A 38 -1.18 -9.22 -2.66
N GLN A 39 -0.99 -10.13 -1.71
CA GLN A 39 -0.04 -9.92 -0.61
C GLN A 39 1.36 -10.27 -1.14
N VAL A 40 2.15 -9.23 -1.41
CA VAL A 40 3.49 -9.36 -2.03
C VAL A 40 4.59 -9.61 -1.00
N TYR A 41 4.31 -9.34 0.28
CA TYR A 41 5.26 -9.59 1.36
C TYR A 41 4.54 -9.90 2.67
N ILE A 42 5.09 -10.85 3.40
CA ILE A 42 4.82 -11.10 4.81
C ILE A 42 6.14 -11.47 5.49
N ARG A 43 6.37 -10.94 6.69
CA ARG A 43 7.56 -11.26 7.47
C ARG A 43 7.51 -12.71 7.95
N ASP A 44 8.65 -13.36 8.01
CA ASP A 44 8.76 -14.82 8.20
C ASP A 44 8.17 -15.35 9.53
N ASP A 45 8.04 -14.48 10.55
CA ASP A 45 7.45 -14.78 11.85
C ASP A 45 5.91 -14.66 11.87
N LEU A 46 5.29 -14.24 10.76
CA LEU A 46 3.86 -13.97 10.66
C LEU A 46 3.17 -14.93 9.68
N GLU A 47 1.93 -15.29 10.02
CA GLU A 47 1.06 -16.06 9.14
C GLU A 47 0.09 -15.12 8.40
N GLN A 48 -0.26 -15.50 7.16
CA GLN A 48 -1.22 -14.74 6.37
C GLN A 48 -2.57 -14.67 7.11
N SER A 49 -3.14 -13.46 7.18
CA SER A 49 -4.43 -13.25 7.84
C SER A 49 -5.52 -14.13 7.21
N ALA A 50 -6.21 -14.90 8.04
CA ALA A 50 -7.30 -15.79 7.64
C ALA A 50 -8.48 -15.06 6.97
N ASN A 51 -8.55 -13.73 7.05
CA ASN A 51 -9.57 -12.92 6.40
C ASN A 51 -9.00 -11.75 5.58
N MET A 52 -7.90 -11.98 4.85
CA MET A 52 -7.25 -10.95 4.03
C MET A 52 -8.23 -10.26 3.06
N ALA A 53 -9.16 -11.01 2.47
CA ALA A 53 -10.14 -10.45 1.53
C ALA A 53 -11.01 -9.35 2.14
N ALA A 54 -11.47 -9.51 3.39
CA ALA A 54 -12.25 -8.47 4.05
C ALA A 54 -11.40 -7.24 4.42
N PHE A 55 -10.14 -7.45 4.80
CA PHE A 55 -9.20 -6.35 5.08
C PHE A 55 -8.99 -5.50 3.82
N VAL A 56 -8.67 -6.14 2.71
CA VAL A 56 -8.49 -5.48 1.41
C VAL A 56 -9.77 -4.78 0.97
N ALA A 57 -10.94 -5.42 1.13
CA ALA A 57 -12.21 -4.80 0.78
C ALA A 57 -12.45 -3.47 1.52
N ASN A 58 -12.08 -3.41 2.80
CA ASN A 58 -12.12 -2.16 3.56
C ASN A 58 -11.09 -1.14 3.05
N GLU A 59 -9.88 -1.56 2.68
CA GLU A 59 -8.86 -0.63 2.17
C GLU A 59 -9.18 -0.07 0.79
N ARG A 60 -9.87 -0.83 -0.07
CA ARG A 60 -10.37 -0.35 -1.37
C ARG A 60 -11.35 0.81 -1.26
N LEU A 61 -12.00 1.01 -0.10
CA LEU A 61 -12.81 2.22 0.13
C LEU A 61 -11.97 3.50 0.01
N GLY A 62 -10.64 3.39 0.13
CA GLY A 62 -9.72 4.48 -0.16
C GLY A 62 -9.86 5.07 -1.57
N PHE A 63 -10.22 4.29 -2.58
CA PHE A 63 -10.47 4.81 -3.93
C PHE A 63 -11.68 5.75 -3.96
N GLN A 64 -12.68 5.51 -3.11
CA GLN A 64 -13.81 6.41 -2.96
C GLN A 64 -13.42 7.65 -2.16
N SER A 65 -12.63 7.49 -1.09
CA SER A 65 -12.12 8.61 -0.31
C SER A 65 -11.30 9.57 -1.16
N ASP A 66 -10.42 9.06 -2.02
CA ASP A 66 -9.59 9.86 -2.92
C ASP A 66 -10.45 10.77 -3.83
N GLN A 67 -11.47 10.21 -4.47
CA GLN A 67 -12.43 10.97 -5.26
C GLN A 67 -13.25 11.98 -4.43
N THR A 68 -13.53 11.66 -3.16
CA THR A 68 -14.34 12.52 -2.29
C THR A 68 -13.54 13.75 -1.83
N TYR A 69 -12.24 13.58 -1.56
CA TYR A 69 -11.37 14.62 -1.02
C TYR A 69 -10.55 15.37 -2.07
N GLY A 70 -10.39 14.83 -3.29
CA GLY A 70 -9.51 15.38 -4.33
C GLY A 70 -9.83 16.79 -4.81
N ASP A 71 -11.07 17.25 -4.68
CA ASP A 71 -11.50 18.60 -5.08
C ASP A 71 -11.77 19.53 -3.88
N THR A 72 -11.14 19.26 -2.73
CA THR A 72 -11.33 20.06 -1.51
C THR A 72 -10.19 21.05 -1.29
N GLU A 73 -10.43 22.07 -0.45
CA GLU A 73 -9.41 23.04 -0.01
C GLU A 73 -8.23 22.40 0.77
N LEU A 74 -8.31 21.10 1.07
CA LEU A 74 -7.23 20.35 1.71
C LEU A 74 -6.15 19.91 0.71
N GLY A 75 -6.41 20.05 -0.59
CA GLY A 75 -5.54 19.54 -1.65
C GLY A 75 -5.67 18.02 -1.83
N ASP A 76 -4.67 17.45 -2.48
CA ASP A 76 -4.66 16.02 -2.84
C ASP A 76 -4.72 15.11 -1.61
N TYR A 77 -5.48 14.02 -1.72
CA TYR A 77 -5.50 13.00 -0.69
C TYR A 77 -4.23 12.15 -0.75
N LEU A 78 -3.38 12.29 0.27
CA LEU A 78 -2.04 11.70 0.24
C LEU A 78 -2.03 10.24 0.71
N PHE A 79 -2.46 9.97 1.93
CA PHE A 79 -2.41 8.64 2.53
C PHE A 79 -3.36 8.52 3.74
N THR A 80 -3.44 7.31 4.29
CA THR A 80 -4.14 7.01 5.54
C THR A 80 -3.26 6.22 6.48
N VAL A 81 -3.30 6.55 7.76
CA VAL A 81 -2.72 5.74 8.84
C VAL A 81 -3.84 5.25 9.75
N ARG A 82 -3.80 3.97 10.13
CA ARG A 82 -4.65 3.39 11.17
C ARG A 82 -3.75 2.79 12.25
N ALA A 83 -4.00 3.15 13.49
CA ALA A 83 -3.29 2.63 14.66
C ALA A 83 -4.00 1.40 15.22
N PHE A 84 -3.22 0.38 15.57
CA PHE A 84 -3.63 -0.85 16.23
C PHE A 84 -2.80 -1.04 17.50
N GLU A 85 -3.25 -1.90 18.41
CA GLU A 85 -2.53 -2.20 19.67
C GLU A 85 -1.08 -2.66 19.41
N TYR A 86 -0.86 -3.36 18.30
CA TYR A 86 0.44 -3.94 17.96
C TYR A 86 1.07 -3.30 16.73
N GLY A 87 0.79 -2.04 16.42
CA GLY A 87 1.45 -1.33 15.31
C GLY A 87 0.48 -0.59 14.40
N TYR A 88 0.83 -0.46 13.13
CA TYR A 88 0.15 0.48 12.23
C TYR A 88 -0.15 -0.12 10.87
N LEU A 89 -1.17 0.42 10.22
CA LEU A 89 -1.41 0.27 8.79
C LEU A 89 -1.24 1.63 8.12
N THR A 90 -0.42 1.69 7.07
CA THR A 90 -0.28 2.87 6.20
C THR A 90 -0.72 2.50 4.80
N ARG A 91 -1.64 3.27 4.22
CA ARG A 91 -2.17 3.06 2.87
C ARG A 91 -1.97 4.29 2.01
N ALA A 92 -1.51 4.08 0.77
CA ALA A 92 -1.53 5.07 -0.29
C ALA A 92 -2.24 4.53 -1.55
N ILE A 93 -2.78 5.44 -2.35
CA ILE A 93 -3.45 5.17 -3.61
C ILE A 93 -2.97 6.19 -4.64
N VAL A 94 -2.71 5.72 -5.87
CA VAL A 94 -2.39 6.54 -7.05
C VAL A 94 -3.18 5.98 -8.23
N GLY A 95 -4.14 6.76 -8.74
CA GLY A 95 -5.04 6.30 -9.79
C GLY A 95 -5.87 5.09 -9.37
N ASP A 96 -5.77 3.99 -10.13
CA ASP A 96 -6.46 2.73 -9.84
C ASP A 96 -5.59 1.71 -9.08
N HIS A 97 -4.42 2.15 -8.62
CA HIS A 97 -3.43 1.33 -7.92
C HIS A 97 -3.34 1.76 -6.46
N GLY A 98 -3.41 0.80 -5.56
CA GLY A 98 -3.28 1.02 -4.13
C GLY A 98 -2.35 0.02 -3.49
N ALA A 99 -1.70 0.44 -2.41
CA ALA A 99 -0.94 -0.45 -1.56
C ALA A 99 -1.13 -0.05 -0.10
N PHE A 100 -1.15 -1.05 0.77
CA PHE A 100 -1.02 -0.83 2.20
C PHE A 100 0.08 -1.71 2.78
N VAL A 101 0.70 -1.19 3.82
CA VAL A 101 1.67 -1.92 4.63
C VAL A 101 1.20 -1.98 6.06
N THR A 102 1.56 -3.07 6.73
CA THR A 102 1.46 -3.15 8.18
C THR A 102 2.85 -3.13 8.77
N THR A 103 3.02 -2.45 9.90
CA THR A 103 4.29 -2.38 10.62
C THR A 103 4.09 -2.72 12.08
N ASP A 104 5.19 -3.01 12.76
CA ASP A 104 5.34 -2.86 14.21
C ASP A 104 5.14 -1.38 14.64
N GLU A 105 5.55 -1.03 15.85
CA GLU A 105 5.53 0.35 16.31
C GLU A 105 6.45 1.23 15.46
N LEU A 106 5.90 2.31 14.91
CA LEU A 106 6.65 3.32 14.18
C LEU A 106 6.48 4.69 14.85
N GLN A 107 7.52 5.51 14.73
CA GLN A 107 7.43 6.93 15.08
C GLN A 107 6.55 7.67 14.06
N VAL A 108 5.89 8.73 14.50
CA VAL A 108 4.87 9.43 13.69
C VAL A 108 5.43 10.03 12.41
N ASP A 109 6.64 10.57 12.47
CA ASP A 109 7.37 11.15 11.33
C ASP A 109 7.69 10.11 10.24
N ARG A 110 7.84 8.84 10.62
CA ARG A 110 8.11 7.74 9.68
C ARG A 110 6.92 7.44 8.76
N PHE A 111 5.69 7.79 9.15
CA PHE A 111 4.52 7.51 8.30
C PHE A 111 4.53 8.31 7.01
N GLU A 112 5.01 9.54 7.03
CA GLU A 112 5.13 10.36 5.83
C GLU A 112 6.16 9.79 4.87
N GLU A 113 7.30 9.30 5.38
CA GLU A 113 8.32 8.62 4.59
C GLU A 113 7.77 7.35 3.91
N VAL A 114 7.05 6.52 4.65
CA VAL A 114 6.41 5.31 4.13
C VAL A 114 5.37 5.64 3.07
N ALA A 115 4.52 6.64 3.33
CA ALA A 115 3.51 7.08 2.40
C ALA A 115 4.13 7.66 1.12
N SER A 116 5.21 8.44 1.24
CA SER A 116 5.93 9.00 0.10
C SER A 116 6.51 7.89 -0.76
N ALA A 117 7.22 6.94 -0.15
CA ALA A 117 7.82 5.80 -0.83
C ALA A 117 6.77 4.93 -1.56
N LEU A 118 5.63 4.67 -0.92
CA LEU A 118 4.50 3.98 -1.55
C LEU A 118 3.97 4.75 -2.77
N ARG A 119 3.74 6.05 -2.63
CA ARG A 119 3.18 6.88 -3.71
C ARG A 119 4.12 7.02 -4.89
N GLU A 120 5.42 7.08 -4.64
CA GLU A 120 6.45 7.18 -5.68
C GLU A 120 6.43 5.93 -6.57
N VAL A 121 6.61 4.76 -5.96
CA VAL A 121 6.57 3.46 -6.66
C VAL A 121 5.24 3.21 -7.37
N LEU A 122 4.10 3.53 -6.73
CA LEU A 122 2.79 3.38 -7.38
C LEU A 122 2.61 4.31 -8.58
N ARG A 123 3.20 5.52 -8.53
CA ARG A 123 3.10 6.48 -9.64
C ARG A 123 3.98 6.06 -10.80
N GLU A 124 5.22 5.65 -10.55
CA GLU A 124 6.13 5.13 -11.57
C GLU A 124 5.47 3.97 -12.33
N HIS A 125 4.87 3.03 -11.60
CA HIS A 125 4.13 1.93 -12.21
C HIS A 125 2.91 2.38 -13.02
N ALA A 126 2.12 3.32 -12.50
CA ALA A 126 0.96 3.84 -13.21
C ALA A 126 1.35 4.57 -14.51
N ASP A 127 2.46 5.31 -14.48
CA ASP A 127 3.00 6.04 -15.63
C ASP A 127 3.54 5.06 -16.69
N GLU A 128 4.23 4.00 -16.28
CA GLU A 128 4.68 2.92 -17.18
C GLU A 128 3.51 2.16 -17.82
N ALA A 129 2.47 1.86 -17.05
CA ALA A 129 1.27 1.20 -17.56
C ALA A 129 0.47 2.08 -18.55
N ALA A 130 0.60 3.41 -18.45
CA ALA A 130 -0.03 4.38 -19.34
C ALA A 130 0.81 4.71 -20.59
N ALA A 131 2.06 4.25 -20.67
CA ALA A 131 2.94 4.48 -21.82
C ALA A 131 2.43 3.71 -23.08
N PRO A 132 2.43 4.36 -24.26
CA PRO A 132 1.83 3.81 -25.50
C PRO A 132 2.64 2.68 -26.16
#